data_AF-A0A359BLH7-F1
#
_entry.id   AF-A0A359BLH7-F1
#
_cell.length_a   1.000
_cell.length_b   1.000
_cell.length_c   1.000
_cell.angle_alpha   90.00
_cell.angle_beta   90.00
_cell.angle_gamma   90.00
#
_symmetry.space_group_name_H-M   'P 1'
#
loop_
_entity.id
_entity.type
_entity.pdbx_description
1 polymer ?
#
loop_
_entity_poly.entity_id
_entity_poly.type
_entity_poly.pdbx_seq_one_letter_code
_entity_poly.pdbx_strand_id
1 'polypeptide(L)'
;MKEEFTTSTRRWYDQDPVLSSAMKTLEESNDDTQIKIALNLIKIITEHNIADSEYEEVTDIINATEVDLATQKRNRWYDIDETLRTAISMLQNCPEETRKVIAVEMAKMVVEEIKKEEEDDDDDDFEKRLDAE
;
A
#
# COMPACT_ATOMS: atom_id res chain seq x y z
N MET A 1 -17.66 32.64 -11.82
CA MET A 1 -17.77 31.17 -11.82
C MET A 1 -17.57 30.73 -10.39
N LYS A 2 -18.54 30.07 -9.76
CA LYS A 2 -18.35 29.49 -8.43
C LYS A 2 -17.72 28.13 -8.69
N GLU A 3 -16.40 28.01 -8.48
CA GLU A 3 -15.76 26.70 -8.46
C GLU A 3 -16.31 25.95 -7.25
N GLU A 4 -17.04 24.89 -7.55
CA GLU A 4 -17.70 24.04 -6.59
C GLU A 4 -16.63 23.30 -5.79
N PHE A 5 -16.67 23.47 -4.47
CA PHE A 5 -15.90 22.70 -3.51
C PHE A 5 -16.15 21.20 -3.78
N THR A 6 -15.21 20.52 -4.42
CA THR A 6 -15.17 19.05 -4.34
C THR A 6 -14.65 18.73 -2.95
N THR A 7 -15.57 18.69 -1.98
CA THR A 7 -15.33 17.94 -0.75
C THR A 7 -15.19 16.48 -1.16
N SER A 8 -13.99 16.11 -1.62
CA SER A 8 -13.50 14.74 -1.57
C SER A 8 -13.75 14.30 -0.15
N THR A 9 -14.76 13.45 0.06
CA THR A 9 -15.08 12.91 1.37
C THR A 9 -13.79 12.35 1.94
N ARG A 10 -13.21 13.07 2.92
CA ARG A 10 -11.82 12.91 3.38
C ARG A 10 -11.61 11.43 3.66
N ARG A 11 -10.92 10.72 2.74
CA ARG A 11 -10.73 9.28 2.84
C ARG A 11 -10.00 9.04 4.17
N TRP A 12 -10.14 7.87 4.79
CA TRP A 12 -9.59 7.67 6.14
C TRP A 12 -8.07 7.94 6.17
N TYR A 13 -7.38 7.67 5.06
CA TYR A 13 -5.95 7.92 4.90
C TYR A 13 -5.59 9.37 4.57
N ASP A 14 -6.55 10.22 4.18
CA ASP A 14 -6.31 11.65 3.91
C ASP A 14 -6.09 12.49 5.18
N GLN A 15 -6.19 11.87 6.35
CA GLN A 15 -5.88 12.50 7.63
C GLN A 15 -4.38 12.56 7.89
N ASP A 16 -3.61 11.64 7.30
CA ASP A 16 -2.16 11.60 7.41
C ASP A 16 -1.55 12.03 6.05
N PRO A 17 -0.78 13.14 6.00
CA PRO A 17 -0.24 13.64 4.74
C PRO A 17 0.75 12.66 4.09
N VAL A 18 1.49 11.88 4.88
CA VAL A 18 2.43 10.88 4.37
C VAL A 18 1.66 9.73 3.74
N LEU A 19 0.66 9.23 4.45
CA LEU A 19 -0.15 8.12 3.95
C LEU A 19 -1.00 8.53 2.74
N SER A 20 -1.58 9.72 2.75
CA SER A 20 -2.33 10.27 1.62
C SER A 20 -1.45 10.37 0.37
N SER A 21 -0.23 10.87 0.52
CA SER A 21 0.73 10.93 -0.59
C SER A 21 1.10 9.54 -1.09
N ALA A 22 1.44 8.61 -0.19
CA ALA A 22 1.80 7.24 -0.56
C ALA A 22 0.66 6.52 -1.28
N MET A 23 -0.58 6.67 -0.79
CA MET A 23 -1.77 6.09 -1.41
C MET A 23 -2.05 6.68 -2.79
N LYS A 24 -1.83 7.99 -2.98
CA LYS A 24 -1.99 8.62 -4.29
C LYS A 24 -0.94 8.12 -5.30
N THR A 25 0.32 8.05 -4.88
CA THR A 25 1.39 7.53 -5.73
C THR A 25 1.17 6.06 -6.08
N LEU A 26 0.68 5.26 -5.13
CA LEU A 26 0.31 3.86 -5.38
C LEU A 26 -0.89 3.72 -6.33
N GLU A 27 -1.90 4.60 -6.22
CA GLU A 27 -3.05 4.62 -7.15
C GLU A 27 -2.62 4.91 -8.60
N GLU A 28 -1.52 5.65 -8.78
CA GLU A 28 -0.96 6.04 -10.08
C GLU A 28 0.06 5.03 -10.63
N SER A 29 0.55 4.07 -9.83
CA SER A 29 1.50 3.05 -10.27
C SER A 29 0.81 1.90 -11.04
N ASN A 30 1.61 1.09 -11.75
CA ASN A 30 1.10 -0.07 -12.46
C ASN A 30 0.62 -1.19 -11.49
N ASP A 31 -0.18 -2.12 -12.01
CA ASP A 31 -0.80 -3.20 -11.22
C ASP A 31 0.24 -4.09 -10.52
N ASP A 32 1.38 -4.36 -11.15
CA ASP A 32 2.44 -5.20 -10.57
C ASP A 32 3.10 -4.50 -9.37
N THR A 33 3.39 -3.20 -9.48
CA THR A 33 3.85 -2.39 -8.33
C THR A 33 2.81 -2.41 -7.21
N GLN A 34 1.54 -2.22 -7.55
CA GLN A 34 0.46 -2.19 -6.57
C GLN A 34 0.37 -3.49 -5.77
N ILE A 35 0.40 -4.64 -6.46
CA ILE A 35 0.35 -5.97 -5.84
C ILE A 35 1.60 -6.21 -4.97
N LYS A 36 2.80 -5.89 -5.48
CA LYS A 36 4.05 -6.05 -4.71
C LYS A 36 4.03 -5.25 -3.40
N ILE A 37 3.60 -3.99 -3.47
CA ILE A 37 3.48 -3.12 -2.30
C ILE A 37 2.42 -3.67 -1.33
N ALA A 38 1.29 -4.15 -1.82
CA ALA A 38 0.25 -4.75 -0.99
C ALA A 38 0.76 -5.98 -0.22
N LEU A 39 1.47 -6.88 -0.89
CA LEU A 39 2.06 -8.08 -0.26
C LEU A 39 3.09 -7.70 0.82
N ASN A 40 3.95 -6.72 0.53
CA ASN A 40 4.93 -6.22 1.49
C ASN A 40 4.25 -5.55 2.70
N LEU A 41 3.17 -4.81 2.49
CA LEU A 41 2.38 -4.21 3.56
C LEU A 41 1.77 -5.27 4.49
N ILE A 42 1.15 -6.31 3.92
CA ILE A 42 0.60 -7.44 4.71
C ILE A 42 1.70 -8.04 5.57
N LYS A 43 2.86 -8.31 4.98
CA LYS A 43 4.02 -8.86 5.70
C LYS A 43 4.45 -7.98 6.87
N ILE A 44 4.67 -6.69 6.63
CA ILE A 44 5.09 -5.73 7.66
C ILE A 44 4.06 -5.63 8.79
N ILE A 45 2.77 -5.53 8.45
CA ILE A 45 1.69 -5.44 9.45
C ILE A 45 1.64 -6.70 10.30
N THR A 46 1.72 -7.87 9.68
CA THR A 46 1.77 -9.14 10.40
C THR A 46 3.01 -9.21 11.30
N GLU A 47 4.18 -8.79 10.81
CA GLU A 47 5.41 -8.74 11.61
C GLU A 47 5.28 -7.78 12.81
N HIS A 48 4.67 -6.61 12.63
CA HIS A 48 4.41 -5.66 13.71
C HIS A 48 3.42 -6.19 14.74
N ASN A 49 2.29 -6.76 14.29
CA ASN A 49 1.33 -7.42 15.17
C ASN A 49 1.98 -8.61 15.90
N ILE A 50 2.98 -9.23 15.29
CA ILE A 50 3.80 -10.27 15.93
C ILE A 50 4.76 -9.70 16.98
N ALA A 51 5.47 -8.64 16.68
CA ALA A 51 6.41 -8.05 17.62
C ALA A 51 5.71 -7.48 18.88
N ASP A 52 4.48 -6.97 18.75
CA ASP A 52 3.72 -6.33 19.84
C ASP A 52 2.91 -7.30 20.72
N SER A 53 2.77 -8.58 20.33
CA SER A 53 1.96 -9.55 21.07
C SER A 53 2.83 -10.51 21.90
N GLU A 54 2.58 -10.60 23.21
CA GLU A 54 3.12 -11.68 24.05
C GLU A 54 2.42 -12.99 23.65
N TYR A 55 2.97 -13.77 22.73
CA TYR A 55 2.27 -14.95 22.21
C TYR A 55 2.25 -16.15 23.15
N GLU A 56 1.06 -16.74 23.29
CA GLU A 56 0.86 -18.10 23.82
C GLU A 56 0.45 -19.11 22.71
N GLU A 57 -0.26 -18.71 21.63
CA GLU A 57 -0.74 -19.65 20.58
C GLU A 57 -0.77 -19.10 19.12
N VAL A 58 -0.78 -20.03 18.14
CA VAL A 58 -0.84 -19.71 16.68
C VAL A 58 -2.18 -19.07 16.26
N THR A 59 -3.24 -19.32 17.03
CA THR A 59 -4.58 -18.73 16.86
C THR A 59 -4.56 -17.22 17.00
N ASP A 60 -3.67 -16.66 17.83
CA ASP A 60 -3.53 -15.21 18.01
C ASP A 60 -3.00 -14.53 16.73
N ILE A 61 -2.11 -15.21 15.99
CA ILE A 61 -1.58 -14.72 14.71
C ILE A 61 -2.69 -14.70 13.64
N ILE A 62 -3.52 -15.75 13.61
CA ILE A 62 -4.64 -15.84 12.66
C ILE A 62 -5.66 -14.74 12.96
N ASN A 63 -6.01 -14.52 14.22
CA ASN A 63 -6.93 -13.46 14.63
C ASN A 63 -6.36 -12.05 14.34
N ALA A 64 -5.05 -11.85 14.50
CA ALA A 64 -4.39 -10.58 14.20
C ALA A 64 -4.27 -10.28 12.69
N THR A 65 -4.55 -11.26 11.83
CA THR A 65 -4.48 -11.14 10.37
C THR A 65 -5.84 -11.27 9.69
N GLU A 66 -6.88 -11.73 10.40
CA GLU A 66 -8.23 -11.84 9.87
C GLU A 66 -8.88 -10.46 9.70
N VAL A 67 -9.34 -10.17 8.48
CA VAL A 67 -10.08 -8.95 8.15
C VAL A 67 -11.46 -9.33 7.63
N ASP A 68 -12.52 -8.84 8.28
CA ASP A 68 -13.88 -8.99 7.76
C ASP A 68 -14.11 -8.03 6.57
N LEU A 69 -13.84 -8.54 5.37
CA LEU A 69 -14.01 -7.82 4.11
C LEU A 69 -15.46 -7.85 3.59
N ALA A 70 -16.36 -8.64 4.20
CA ALA A 70 -17.72 -8.84 3.72
C ALA A 70 -18.62 -7.61 3.96
N THR A 71 -18.28 -6.79 4.94
CA THR A 71 -19.08 -5.61 5.34
C THR A 71 -18.63 -4.30 4.70
N GLN A 72 -17.49 -4.29 4.00
CA GLN A 72 -16.91 -3.08 3.42
C GLN A 72 -17.46 -2.78 2.01
N LYS A 73 -17.77 -1.50 1.74
CA LYS A 73 -18.28 -1.05 0.44
C LYS A 73 -17.16 -1.12 -0.61
N ARG A 74 -17.38 -1.84 -1.72
CA ARG A 74 -16.44 -2.04 -2.84
C ARG A 74 -16.46 -0.91 -3.88
N ASN A 75 -16.14 0.32 -3.48
CA ASN A 75 -16.22 1.48 -4.38
C ASN A 75 -14.90 2.27 -4.47
N ARG A 76 -13.83 1.80 -3.83
CA ARG A 76 -12.53 2.47 -3.82
C ARG A 76 -11.61 1.80 -4.84
N TRP A 77 -10.62 2.54 -5.34
CA TRP A 77 -9.70 2.04 -6.38
C TRP A 77 -9.00 0.74 -5.95
N TYR A 78 -8.64 0.64 -4.67
CA TYR A 78 -7.98 -0.53 -4.11
C TYR A 78 -8.93 -1.69 -3.78
N ASP A 79 -10.25 -1.52 -3.91
CA ASP A 79 -11.22 -2.61 -3.69
C ASP A 79 -11.32 -3.56 -4.90
N ILE A 80 -10.69 -3.20 -6.02
CA ILE A 80 -10.69 -3.97 -7.28
C ILE A 80 -9.90 -5.27 -7.11
N ASP A 81 -8.73 -5.19 -6.46
CA ASP A 81 -7.88 -6.34 -6.16
C ASP A 81 -8.01 -6.79 -4.70
N GLU A 82 -8.05 -8.10 -4.49
CA GLU A 82 -8.22 -8.67 -3.15
C GLU A 82 -7.00 -8.48 -2.25
N THR A 83 -5.79 -8.49 -2.81
CA THR A 83 -4.54 -8.29 -2.08
C THR A 83 -4.44 -6.85 -1.60
N LEU A 84 -4.67 -5.88 -2.50
CA LEU A 84 -4.70 -4.45 -2.16
C LEU A 84 -5.74 -4.15 -1.10
N ARG A 85 -6.96 -4.66 -1.28
CA ARG A 85 -8.04 -4.49 -0.31
C ARG A 85 -7.66 -5.04 1.06
N THR A 86 -7.09 -6.24 1.10
CA THR A 86 -6.66 -6.88 2.35
C THR A 86 -5.59 -6.04 3.03
N ALA A 87 -4.53 -5.67 2.33
CA ALA A 87 -3.43 -4.86 2.86
C ALA A 87 -3.92 -3.52 3.44
N ILE A 88 -4.77 -2.79 2.70
CA ILE A 88 -5.24 -1.47 3.10
C ILE A 88 -6.25 -1.57 4.25
N SER A 89 -7.07 -2.62 4.30
CA SER A 89 -7.97 -2.84 5.43
C SER A 89 -7.22 -3.28 6.69
N MET A 90 -6.16 -4.09 6.58
CA MET A 90 -5.25 -4.37 7.69
C MET A 90 -4.64 -3.07 8.22
N LEU A 91 -4.11 -2.22 7.33
CA LEU A 91 -3.50 -0.94 7.70
C LEU A 91 -4.49 0.02 8.37
N GLN A 92 -5.75 0.03 7.91
CA GLN A 92 -6.79 0.87 8.49
C GLN A 92 -7.10 0.47 9.95
N ASN A 93 -7.04 -0.82 10.25
CA ASN A 93 -7.35 -1.41 11.56
C ASN A 93 -6.17 -1.37 12.53
N CYS A 94 -4.95 -1.04 12.07
CA CYS A 94 -3.80 -0.84 12.96
C CYS A 94 -4.02 0.33 13.94
N PRO A 95 -3.43 0.27 15.15
CA PRO A 95 -3.33 1.42 16.04
C PRO A 95 -2.70 2.62 15.33
N GLU A 96 -3.05 3.84 15.76
CA GLU A 96 -2.58 5.07 15.09
C GLU A 96 -1.05 5.18 15.06
N GLU A 97 -0.38 4.75 16.12
CA GLU A 97 1.08 4.76 16.23
C GLU A 97 1.73 3.82 15.20
N THR A 98 1.31 2.56 15.18
CA THR A 98 1.76 1.55 14.20
C THR A 98 1.47 2.00 12.78
N ARG A 99 0.28 2.56 12.54
CA ARG A 99 -0.13 3.06 11.22
C ARG A 99 0.76 4.18 10.70
N LYS A 100 1.24 5.08 11.57
CA LYS A 100 2.21 6.13 11.19
C LYS A 100 3.56 5.54 10.79
N VAL A 101 4.04 4.54 11.52
CA VAL A 101 5.29 3.83 11.18
C VAL A 101 5.16 3.18 9.82
N ILE A 102 4.08 2.40 9.62
CA ILE A 102 3.83 1.71 8.35
C ILE A 102 3.61 2.70 7.20
N ALA A 103 2.98 3.85 7.44
CA ALA A 103 2.80 4.88 6.40
C ALA A 103 4.13 5.41 5.85
N VAL A 104 5.12 5.60 6.74
CA VAL A 104 6.47 6.02 6.33
C VAL A 104 7.17 4.90 5.54
N GLU A 105 7.02 3.65 5.96
CA GLU A 105 7.58 2.51 5.23
C GLU A 105 6.92 2.31 3.87
N MET A 106 5.59 2.44 3.80
CA MET A 106 4.83 2.42 2.55
C MET A 106 5.36 3.48 1.58
N ALA A 107 5.52 4.73 2.05
CA ALA A 107 6.03 5.81 1.21
C ALA A 107 7.43 5.50 0.66
N LYS A 108 8.31 4.90 1.47
CA LYS A 108 9.65 4.48 1.03
C LYS A 108 9.57 3.38 -0.03
N MET A 109 8.79 2.32 0.23
CA MET A 109 8.67 1.20 -0.70
C MET A 109 8.12 1.64 -2.06
N VAL A 110 7.11 2.50 -2.08
CA VAL A 110 6.53 3.03 -3.32
C VAL A 110 7.56 3.82 -4.11
N VAL A 111 8.33 4.69 -3.45
CA VAL A 111 9.39 5.47 -4.10
C VAL A 111 10.53 4.59 -4.61
N GLU A 112 10.93 3.58 -3.83
CA GLU A 112 11.99 2.64 -4.23
C GLU A 112 11.59 1.79 -5.42
N GLU A 113 10.36 1.28 -5.47
CA GLU A 113 9.92 0.44 -6.57
C GLU A 113 9.74 1.25 -7.88
N ILE A 114 9.23 2.49 -7.79
CA ILE A 114 9.15 3.38 -8.95
C ILE A 114 10.55 3.71 -9.51
N LYS A 115 11.55 3.93 -8.64
CA LYS A 115 12.92 4.18 -9.09
C LYS A 115 13.56 2.99 -9.81
N LYS A 116 13.27 1.76 -9.36
CA LYS A 116 13.79 0.56 -10.05
C LYS A 116 13.19 0.44 -11.44
N GLU A 117 11.90 0.73 -11.60
CA GLU A 117 11.26 0.73 -12.92
C GLU A 117 11.91 1.74 -13.88
N GLU A 118 12.33 2.92 -13.40
CA GLU A 118 13.09 3.88 -14.21
C GLU A 118 14.50 3.38 -14.59
N GLU A 119 15.19 2.65 -13.70
CA GLU A 119 16.52 2.08 -13.96
C GLU A 119 16.47 0.90 -14.96
N ASP A 120 15.43 0.06 -14.87
CA ASP A 120 15.24 -1.08 -15.78
C ASP A 120 14.89 -0.63 -17.22
N ASP A 121 14.18 0.49 -17.38
CA ASP A 121 13.84 1.07 -18.70
C ASP A 121 15.07 1.67 -19.42
N ASP A 122 16.07 2.17 -18.69
CA ASP A 122 17.30 2.75 -19.26
C ASP A 122 18.26 1.67 -19.81
N ASP A 123 18.27 0.47 -19.22
CA ASP A 123 19.12 -0.65 -19.68
C ASP A 123 18.59 -1.25 -21.01
N ASP A 124 17.27 -1.27 -21.23
CA ASP A 124 16.65 -1.78 -22.46
C ASP A 124 16.92 -0.88 -23.70
N ASP A 125 17.18 0.42 -23.52
CA ASP A 125 17.58 1.32 -24.63
C ASP A 125 19.07 1.14 -25.01
N PHE A 126 19.92 0.75 -24.05
CA PHE A 126 21.34 0.50 -24.32
C PHE A 126 21.54 -0.77 -25.16
N GLU A 127 20.78 -1.83 -24.88
CA GLU A 127 20.91 -3.11 -25.60
C GLU A 127 20.40 -3.01 -27.05
N LYS A 128 19.31 -2.28 -27.30
CA LYS A 128 18.81 -2.01 -28.67
C LYS A 128 19.77 -1.21 -29.55
N ARG A 129 20.68 -0.45 -28.95
CA ARG A 129 21.64 0.39 -29.69
C ARG A 129 22.88 -0.37 -30.13
N LEU A 130 23.20 -1.49 -29.47
CA LEU A 130 24.33 -2.35 -29.81
C LEU A 130 24.04 -3.29 -30.99
N ASP A 131 22.77 -3.62 -31.24
CA ASP A 131 22.35 -4.45 -32.38
C ASP A 131 22.24 -3.66 -33.71
N ALA A 132 22.52 -2.35 -33.69
CA ALA A 132 22.38 -1.47 -34.85
C ALA A 132 23.71 -1.04 -35.50
N GLU A 133 24.86 -1.55 -35.06
CA GLU A 133 26.19 -1.33 -35.68
C GLU A 133 26.73 -2.53 -36.48
#